data_AF-A0A251WBG8-F1
#
_entry.id   AF-A0A251WBG8-F1
#
_cell.length_a   1.000
_cell.length_b   1.000
_cell.length_c   1.000
_cell.angle_alpha   90.00
_cell.angle_beta   90.00
_cell.angle_gamma   90.00
#
_symmetry.space_group_name_H-M   'P 1'
#
loop_
_entity.id
_entity.type
_entity.pdbx_description
1 polymer ?
#
loop_
_entity_poly.entity_id
_entity_poly.type
_entity_poly.pdbx_seq_one_letter_code
_entity_poly.pdbx_strand_id
1 'polypeptide(L)'
;MHWVLQAITTGVAAFIATNLDDLILLTILFSQVHSASDRDAAQTEGQPSHGQKTEGPPVKAQQIRAQQIRAQQIVTGQYLGFLILVLASLPGVLGSWMVPRPWLGLLGLLPISIGLNQLLHQKPEATVQQVNITALPDRPQRNSRKITALLSSPIGQVAAITVANGGDNLGIYVPLFASQPVATVGLILVVFFGLVGVWCAIAYFLTRHPVIVKILARYGHLLLPLVLIGLGIMIIMESQTLTLLPNG
;
A
#
# COMPACT_ATOMS: atom_id res chain seq x y z
N MET A 1 10.28 8.32 -27.98
CA MET A 1 8.98 7.75 -27.56
C MET A 1 9.12 6.38 -26.91
N HIS A 2 9.99 5.49 -27.40
CA HIS A 2 10.18 4.14 -26.82
C HIS A 2 10.50 4.16 -25.31
N TRP A 3 11.43 5.02 -24.86
CA TRP A 3 11.81 5.11 -23.44
C TRP A 3 10.65 5.54 -22.52
N VAL A 4 9.72 6.37 -23.01
CA VAL A 4 8.52 6.81 -22.26
C VAL A 4 7.58 5.63 -22.07
N LEU A 5 7.34 4.86 -23.14
CA LEU A 5 6.49 3.68 -23.08
C LEU A 5 7.08 2.62 -22.14
N GLN A 6 8.39 2.38 -22.20
CA GLN A 6 9.09 1.50 -21.27
C GLN A 6 8.95 1.98 -19.83
N ALA A 7 9.20 3.27 -19.55
CA ALA A 7 9.05 3.86 -18.23
C ALA A 7 7.64 3.66 -17.65
N ILE A 8 6.61 3.91 -18.46
CA ILE A 8 5.21 3.70 -18.06
C ILE A 8 4.95 2.22 -17.82
N THR A 9 5.40 1.33 -18.70
CA THR A 9 5.15 -0.11 -18.60
C THR A 9 5.83 -0.69 -17.36
N THR A 10 7.10 -0.36 -17.14
CA THR A 10 7.86 -0.78 -15.96
C THR A 10 7.27 -0.17 -14.69
N GLY A 11 6.87 1.10 -14.71
CA GLY A 11 6.20 1.74 -13.59
C GLY A 11 4.87 1.07 -13.23
N VAL A 12 4.01 0.83 -14.22
CA VAL A 12 2.73 0.12 -14.01
C VAL A 12 2.98 -1.28 -13.49
N ALA A 13 3.89 -2.04 -14.11
CA ALA A 13 4.21 -3.41 -13.70
C ALA A 13 4.74 -3.47 -12.26
N ALA A 14 5.70 -2.61 -11.93
CA ALA A 14 6.27 -2.52 -10.58
C ALA A 14 5.20 -2.13 -9.55
N PHE A 15 4.37 -1.14 -9.86
CA PHE A 15 3.31 -0.68 -8.96
C PHE A 15 2.28 -1.79 -8.70
N ILE A 16 1.79 -2.45 -9.75
CA ILE A 16 0.85 -3.57 -9.63
C ILE A 16 1.46 -4.69 -8.79
N ALA A 17 2.73 -5.03 -9.05
CA ALA A 17 3.43 -6.10 -8.35
C ALA A 17 3.65 -5.82 -6.84
N THR A 18 3.55 -4.57 -6.41
CA THR A 18 3.84 -4.12 -5.05
C THR A 18 2.59 -3.70 -4.28
N ASN A 19 1.54 -3.26 -4.98
CA ASN A 19 0.36 -2.67 -4.35
C ASN A 19 -0.89 -3.53 -4.49
N LEU A 20 -0.81 -4.75 -5.05
CA LEU A 20 -1.99 -5.61 -5.18
C LEU A 20 -2.55 -6.02 -3.82
N ASP A 21 -1.69 -6.31 -2.84
CA ASP A 21 -2.13 -6.66 -1.48
C ASP A 21 -2.70 -5.44 -0.73
N ASP A 22 -2.12 -4.25 -0.97
CA ASP A 22 -2.68 -2.97 -0.51
C ASP A 22 -4.11 -2.75 -1.01
N LEU A 23 -4.49 -3.27 -2.18
CA LEU A 23 -5.84 -3.16 -2.71
C LEU A 23 -6.87 -3.86 -1.80
N ILE A 24 -6.50 -5.02 -1.25
CA ILE A 24 -7.34 -5.77 -0.31
C ILE A 24 -7.47 -5.00 1.00
N LEU A 25 -6.35 -4.50 1.54
CA LEU A 25 -6.33 -3.66 2.73
C LEU A 25 -7.23 -2.44 2.55
N LEU A 26 -7.04 -1.66 1.48
CA LEU A 26 -7.87 -0.49 1.17
C LEU A 26 -9.35 -0.84 1.07
N THR A 27 -9.69 -1.99 0.48
CA THR A 27 -11.08 -2.45 0.36
C THR A 27 -11.68 -2.71 1.75
N ILE A 28 -10.92 -3.31 2.67
CA ILE A 28 -11.34 -3.51 4.07
C ILE A 28 -11.53 -2.15 4.76
N LEU A 29 -10.61 -1.22 4.58
CA LEU A 29 -10.69 0.11 5.18
C LEU A 29 -11.92 0.89 4.69
N PHE A 30 -12.18 0.90 3.39
CA PHE A 30 -13.37 1.55 2.84
C PHE A 30 -14.68 0.85 3.26
N SER A 31 -14.67 -0.47 3.42
CA SER A 31 -15.82 -1.24 3.93
C SER A 31 -16.21 -0.83 5.37
N GLN A 32 -15.23 -0.51 6.22
CA GLN A 32 -15.48 -0.01 7.57
C GLN A 32 -16.15 1.37 7.58
N VAL A 33 -15.81 2.24 6.62
CA VAL A 33 -16.46 3.55 6.46
C VAL A 33 -17.93 3.38 6.07
N HIS A 34 -18.21 2.50 5.11
CA HIS A 34 -19.59 2.27 4.64
C HIS A 34 -20.47 1.67 5.73
N SER A 35 -19.95 0.66 6.44
CA SER A 35 -20.64 0.00 7.56
C SER A 35 -20.93 0.95 8.73
N ALA A 36 -20.09 1.97 8.94
CA ALA A 36 -20.34 2.99 9.96
C ALA A 36 -21.44 3.97 9.52
N SER A 37 -21.46 4.36 8.23
CA SER A 37 -22.48 5.24 7.66
C SER A 37 -23.88 4.62 7.71
N ASP A 38 -24.01 3.32 7.43
CA ASP A 38 -25.31 2.63 7.44
C ASP A 38 -25.89 2.52 8.86
N ARG A 39 -25.03 2.37 9.88
CA ARG A 39 -25.47 2.33 11.29
C ARG A 39 -26.01 3.67 11.77
N ASP A 40 -25.41 4.78 11.36
CA ASP A 40 -25.88 6.13 11.71
C ASP A 40 -27.22 6.47 11.06
N ALA A 41 -27.42 6.05 9.81
CA ALA A 41 -28.69 6.22 9.10
C ALA A 41 -29.83 5.46 9.80
N ALA A 42 -29.59 4.18 10.16
CA ALA A 42 -30.57 3.34 10.85
C ALA A 42 -30.93 3.84 12.26
N GLN A 43 -30.01 4.51 12.97
CA GLN A 43 -30.30 5.14 14.27
C GLN A 43 -31.12 6.43 14.15
N THR A 44 -31.01 7.15 13.03
CA THR A 44 -31.72 8.40 12.79
C THR A 44 -33.19 8.17 12.40
N GLU A 45 -33.50 7.06 11.71
CA GLU A 45 -34.88 6.71 11.33
C GLU A 45 -35.69 5.99 12.43
N GLY A 46 -35.03 5.47 13.47
CA GLY A 46 -35.66 4.64 14.51
C GLY A 46 -36.26 5.36 15.72
N GLN A 47 -36.41 6.70 15.71
CA GLN A 47 -36.87 7.44 16.90
C GLN A 47 -38.37 7.77 16.82
N PRO A 48 -39.25 7.05 17.56
CA PRO A 48 -40.67 7.40 17.59
C PRO A 48 -40.86 8.71 18.37
N SER A 49 -41.57 9.66 17.75
CA SER A 49 -42.08 10.86 18.43
C SER A 49 -43.16 10.47 19.44
N HIS A 50 -42.76 10.17 20.67
CA HIS A 50 -43.65 10.30 21.81
C HIS A 50 -42.94 10.94 22.99
N GLY A 51 -43.51 12.05 23.43
CA GLY A 51 -42.91 12.92 24.43
C GLY A 51 -42.84 12.26 25.80
N GLN A 52 -41.67 12.33 26.42
CA GLN A 52 -41.58 12.50 27.87
C GLN A 52 -40.28 13.23 28.22
N LYS A 53 -40.43 14.22 29.09
CA LYS A 53 -39.37 15.10 29.58
C LYS A 53 -38.41 14.33 30.52
N THR A 54 -37.23 14.93 30.65
CA THR A 54 -36.18 14.75 31.68
C THR A 54 -35.44 13.43 31.68
N GLU A 55 -34.32 13.40 30.96
CA GLU A 55 -32.98 13.12 31.50
C GLU A 55 -31.97 13.62 30.47
N GLY A 56 -30.93 14.33 30.91
CA GLY A 56 -29.85 14.79 30.02
C GLY A 56 -29.24 13.61 29.26
N PRO A 57 -28.68 13.80 28.05
CA PRO A 57 -28.19 12.69 27.25
C PRO A 57 -27.19 11.87 28.09
N PRO A 58 -27.31 10.53 28.13
CA PRO A 58 -26.37 9.71 28.89
C PRO A 58 -24.97 10.01 28.35
N VAL A 59 -24.08 10.44 29.24
CA VAL A 59 -22.67 10.79 28.93
C VAL A 59 -21.96 9.67 28.15
N LYS A 60 -22.46 8.44 28.23
CA LYS A 60 -22.00 7.27 27.46
C LYS A 60 -22.40 7.26 25.98
N ALA A 61 -23.52 7.86 25.58
CA ALA A 61 -23.93 7.92 24.16
C ALA A 61 -23.10 8.91 23.34
N GLN A 62 -22.57 9.97 23.97
CA GLN A 62 -21.58 10.86 23.33
C GLN A 62 -20.19 10.21 23.22
N GLN A 63 -19.91 9.18 24.03
CA GLN A 63 -18.61 8.51 24.11
C GLN A 63 -18.42 7.41 23.05
N ILE A 64 -19.50 7.01 22.37
CA ILE A 64 -19.48 6.15 21.16
C ILE A 64 -19.58 7.01 19.89
N ARG A 65 -19.03 8.24 19.90
CA ARG A 65 -18.44 8.75 18.66
C ARG A 65 -17.16 7.96 18.41
N ALA A 66 -17.33 6.69 18.03
CA ALA A 66 -16.27 5.95 17.36
C ALA A 66 -15.73 6.91 16.29
N GLN A 67 -14.42 7.15 16.28
CA GLN A 67 -13.81 8.01 15.27
C GLN A 67 -14.15 7.41 13.91
N GLN A 68 -15.22 7.91 13.29
CA GLN A 68 -15.65 7.44 11.99
C GLN A 68 -14.62 7.91 11.00
N ILE A 69 -13.86 6.95 10.51
CA ILE A 69 -12.86 7.18 9.48
C ILE A 69 -13.61 7.60 8.24
N ARG A 70 -13.28 8.78 7.71
CA ARG A 70 -13.85 9.26 6.44
C ARG A 70 -13.03 8.70 5.28
N ALA A 71 -13.69 8.46 4.14
CA ALA A 71 -13.02 8.02 2.91
C ALA A 71 -11.84 8.93 2.52
N GLN A 72 -11.99 10.25 2.69
CA GLN A 72 -10.91 11.22 2.46
C GLN A 72 -9.69 10.99 3.36
N GLN A 73 -9.89 10.53 4.59
CA GLN A 73 -8.79 10.25 5.52
C GLN A 73 -8.03 9.00 5.12
N ILE A 74 -8.72 8.00 4.54
CA ILE A 74 -8.08 6.80 3.97
C ILE A 74 -7.21 7.20 2.78
N VAL A 75 -7.78 7.94 1.82
CA VAL A 75 -7.03 8.39 0.63
C VAL A 75 -5.81 9.23 1.05
N THR A 76 -6.00 10.21 1.94
CA THR A 76 -4.90 11.06 2.43
C THR A 76 -3.83 10.24 3.15
N GLY A 77 -4.24 9.26 3.97
CA GLY A 77 -3.33 8.37 4.67
C GLY A 77 -2.53 7.49 3.71
N GLN A 78 -3.18 6.92 2.68
CA GLN A 78 -2.52 6.11 1.66
C GLN A 78 -1.48 6.91 0.89
N TYR A 79 -1.82 8.13 0.44
CA TYR A 79 -0.86 9.00 -0.24
C TYR A 79 0.33 9.36 0.67
N LEU A 80 0.08 9.62 1.96
CA LEU A 80 1.14 9.93 2.92
C LEU A 80 2.05 8.73 3.18
N GLY A 81 1.48 7.55 3.42
CA GLY A 81 2.24 6.33 3.64
C GLY A 81 3.05 5.92 2.40
N PHE A 82 2.43 5.97 1.23
CA PHE A 82 3.10 5.69 -0.04
C PHE A 82 4.22 6.69 -0.33
N LEU A 83 4.01 7.98 -0.05
CA LEU A 83 5.06 8.99 -0.15
C LEU A 83 6.26 8.65 0.72
N ILE A 84 6.04 8.19 1.97
CA ILE A 84 7.12 7.76 2.86
C ILE A 84 7.90 6.59 2.25
N LEU A 85 7.22 5.59 1.70
CA LEU A 85 7.87 4.45 1.03
C LEU A 85 8.70 4.89 -0.18
N VAL A 86 8.15 5.77 -1.02
CA VAL A 86 8.85 6.34 -2.17
C VAL A 86 10.09 7.09 -1.71
N LEU A 87 9.96 7.99 -0.74
CA LEU A 87 11.09 8.78 -0.22
C LEU A 87 12.17 7.87 0.39
N ALA A 88 11.79 6.81 1.09
CA ALA A 88 12.72 5.82 1.60
C ALA A 88 13.44 5.04 0.48
N SER A 89 12.82 4.93 -0.69
CA SER A 89 13.39 4.24 -1.87
C SER A 89 14.29 5.14 -2.73
N LEU A 90 14.08 6.46 -2.71
CA LEU A 90 14.83 7.42 -3.53
C LEU A 90 16.35 7.43 -3.34
N PRO A 91 16.94 7.11 -2.17
CA PRO A 91 18.38 6.89 -2.05
C PRO A 91 18.92 5.85 -3.04
N GLY A 92 18.08 4.92 -3.53
CA GLY A 92 18.43 4.01 -4.62
C GLY A 92 18.91 4.74 -5.88
N VAL A 93 18.34 5.90 -6.23
CA VAL A 93 18.79 6.73 -7.36
C VAL A 93 20.25 7.15 -7.20
N LEU A 94 20.70 7.44 -5.97
CA LEU A 94 22.09 7.79 -5.68
C LEU A 94 23.04 6.61 -5.92
N GLY A 95 22.52 5.38 -5.81
CA GLY A 95 23.24 4.16 -6.17
C GLY A 95 23.77 4.19 -7.60
N SER A 96 23.05 4.82 -8.54
CA SER A 96 23.50 4.96 -9.93
C SER A 96 24.78 5.79 -10.08
N TRP A 97 25.05 6.70 -9.15
CA TRP A 97 26.23 7.56 -9.16
C TRP A 97 27.41 6.96 -8.39
N MET A 98 27.12 6.16 -7.36
CA MET A 98 28.12 5.57 -6.47
C MET A 98 28.56 4.15 -6.89
N VAL A 99 27.71 3.40 -7.57
CA VAL A 99 27.88 1.96 -7.82
C VAL A 99 28.05 1.69 -9.32
N PRO A 100 29.10 0.94 -9.74
CA PRO A 100 29.30 0.58 -11.14
C PRO A 100 28.09 -0.17 -11.73
N ARG A 101 27.77 0.10 -13.00
CA ARG A 101 26.59 -0.46 -13.69
C ARG A 101 26.37 -1.97 -13.52
N PRO A 102 27.41 -2.83 -13.59
CA PRO A 102 27.21 -4.26 -13.43
C PRO A 102 26.75 -4.68 -12.02
N TRP A 103 27.08 -3.91 -10.99
CA TRP A 103 26.64 -4.19 -9.62
C TRP A 103 25.17 -3.79 -9.41
N LEU A 104 24.66 -2.82 -10.19
CA LEU A 104 23.25 -2.43 -10.16
C LEU A 104 22.34 -3.58 -10.61
N GLY A 105 22.79 -4.45 -11.53
CA GLY A 105 21.99 -5.61 -11.93
C GLY A 105 21.86 -6.68 -10.86
N LEU A 106 22.84 -6.80 -9.96
CA LEU A 106 22.70 -7.70 -8.81
C LEU A 106 21.51 -7.29 -7.93
N LEU A 107 21.10 -6.02 -7.95
CA LEU A 107 19.87 -5.59 -7.26
C LEU A 107 18.62 -6.20 -7.88
N GLY A 108 18.64 -6.65 -9.15
CA GLY A 108 17.57 -7.43 -9.76
C GLY A 108 17.39 -8.82 -9.14
N LEU A 109 18.39 -9.33 -8.41
CA LEU A 109 18.23 -10.55 -7.61
C LEU A 109 17.28 -10.33 -6.43
N LEU A 110 17.12 -9.10 -5.92
CA LEU A 110 16.19 -8.80 -4.84
C LEU A 110 14.73 -9.11 -5.24
N PRO A 111 14.15 -8.51 -6.30
CA PRO A 111 12.81 -8.83 -6.75
C PRO A 111 12.66 -10.29 -7.20
N ILE A 112 13.70 -10.93 -7.77
CA ILE A 112 13.67 -12.37 -8.07
C ILE A 112 13.56 -13.19 -6.77
N SER A 113 14.37 -12.87 -5.75
CA SER A 113 14.37 -13.59 -4.48
C SER A 113 13.04 -13.45 -3.76
N ILE A 114 12.45 -12.24 -3.76
CA ILE A 114 11.14 -11.96 -3.20
C ILE A 114 10.07 -12.76 -3.96
N GLY A 115 10.07 -12.70 -5.30
CA GLY A 115 9.12 -13.44 -6.11
C GLY A 115 9.21 -14.95 -5.90
N LEU A 116 10.42 -15.51 -5.92
CA LEU A 116 10.62 -16.94 -5.69
C LEU A 116 10.21 -17.35 -4.27
N ASN A 117 10.54 -16.54 -3.26
CA ASN A 117 10.14 -16.78 -1.89
C ASN A 117 8.62 -16.81 -1.73
N GLN A 118 7.90 -15.91 -2.42
CA GLN A 118 6.44 -15.89 -2.45
C GLN A 118 5.85 -17.13 -3.14
N LEU A 119 6.44 -17.64 -4.24
CA LEU A 119 6.00 -18.90 -4.86
C LEU A 119 6.19 -20.10 -3.92
N LEU A 120 7.31 -20.14 -3.20
CA LEU A 120 7.70 -21.29 -2.38
C LEU A 120 6.96 -21.34 -1.05
N HIS A 121 6.68 -20.19 -0.42
CA HIS A 121 6.05 -20.10 0.89
C HIS A 121 4.56 -19.72 0.85
N GLN A 122 3.83 -20.23 -0.15
CA GLN A 122 2.38 -20.04 -0.24
C GLN A 122 1.70 -20.63 1.00
N LYS A 123 1.35 -19.79 1.98
CA LYS A 123 0.56 -20.21 3.13
C LYS A 123 -0.90 -20.39 2.67
N PRO A 124 -1.54 -21.53 3.00
CA PRO A 124 -2.95 -21.73 2.70
C PRO A 124 -3.77 -20.70 3.49
N GLU A 125 -4.49 -19.85 2.72
CA GLU A 125 -5.47 -18.85 3.13
C GLU A 125 -5.19 -18.14 4.46
N ALA A 126 -4.48 -17.01 4.37
CA ALA A 126 -4.53 -16.00 5.41
C ALA A 126 -6.00 -15.56 5.57
N THR A 127 -6.63 -15.99 6.66
CA THR A 127 -7.87 -15.41 7.15
C THR A 127 -7.69 -13.90 7.12
N VAL A 128 -8.51 -13.21 6.32
CA VAL A 128 -8.50 -11.76 6.16
C VAL A 128 -8.38 -11.13 7.55
N GLN A 129 -7.17 -10.67 7.89
CA GLN A 129 -6.89 -10.11 9.20
C GLN A 129 -7.79 -8.88 9.32
N GLN A 130 -8.76 -8.93 10.24
CA GLN A 130 -9.63 -7.79 10.50
C GLN A 130 -8.77 -6.66 11.07
N VAL A 131 -8.34 -5.74 10.21
CA VAL A 131 -7.63 -4.53 10.60
C VAL A 131 -8.62 -3.60 11.29
N ASN A 132 -8.86 -3.79 12.58
CA ASN A 132 -9.69 -2.89 13.38
C ASN A 132 -8.89 -1.63 13.72
N ILE A 133 -9.03 -0.56 12.94
CA ILE A 133 -8.43 0.75 13.23
C ILE A 133 -8.99 1.35 14.55
N THR A 134 -10.11 0.83 15.05
CA THR A 134 -10.70 1.24 16.34
C THR A 134 -10.09 0.59 17.58
N ALA A 135 -9.18 -0.38 17.45
CA ALA A 135 -8.47 -0.94 18.61
C ALA A 135 -7.20 -0.12 18.89
N LEU A 136 -7.41 0.98 19.61
CA LEU A 136 -6.36 1.81 20.20
C LEU A 136 -5.26 0.96 20.84
N PRO A 137 -3.98 1.13 20.45
CA PRO A 137 -2.88 0.45 21.13
C PRO A 137 -2.76 1.04 22.54
N ASP A 138 -2.69 0.15 23.53
CA ASP A 138 -2.42 0.53 24.92
C ASP A 138 -1.18 1.44 24.98
N ARG A 139 -1.34 2.56 25.70
CA ARG A 139 -0.41 3.69 25.75
C ARG A 139 1.02 3.24 26.07
N PRO A 140 2.01 3.44 25.18
CA PRO A 140 3.40 3.37 25.55
C PRO A 140 3.87 4.72 26.11
N GLN A 141 4.84 4.62 27.00
CA GLN A 141 5.22 5.59 28.03
C GLN A 141 5.92 6.87 27.49
N ARG A 142 5.33 8.01 27.86
CA ARG A 142 5.88 9.34 28.20
C ARG A 142 6.83 10.14 27.25
N ASN A 143 7.55 9.60 26.26
CA ASN A 143 8.57 10.41 25.54
C ASN A 143 8.32 10.75 24.05
N SER A 144 7.30 10.19 23.38
CA SER A 144 7.10 10.34 21.93
C SER A 144 5.85 11.13 21.52
N ARG A 145 5.47 12.18 22.28
CA ARG A 145 4.18 12.91 22.12
C ARG A 145 3.86 13.41 20.69
N LYS A 146 4.86 13.67 19.84
CA LYS A 146 4.63 14.15 18.46
C LYS A 146 4.36 13.00 17.48
N ILE A 147 5.12 11.90 17.59
CA ILE A 147 4.96 10.72 16.74
C ILE A 147 3.66 9.99 17.11
N THR A 148 3.33 9.91 18.40
CA THR A 148 2.05 9.34 18.85
C THR A 148 0.84 10.22 18.51
N ALA A 149 0.99 11.53 18.37
CA ALA A 149 -0.09 12.42 17.94
C ALA A 149 -0.40 12.33 16.43
N LEU A 150 0.60 12.02 15.60
CA LEU A 150 0.38 11.73 14.19
C LEU A 150 -0.29 10.36 14.00
N LEU A 151 0.13 9.36 14.78
CA LEU A 151 -0.43 8.01 14.76
C LEU A 151 -1.81 7.89 15.44
N SER A 152 -2.24 8.90 16.22
CA SER A 152 -3.58 8.90 16.83
C SER A 152 -4.68 9.38 15.89
N SER A 153 -4.32 10.03 14.77
CA SER A 153 -5.27 10.43 13.72
C SER A 153 -5.56 9.26 12.77
N PRO A 154 -6.81 9.08 12.29
CA PRO A 154 -7.13 8.08 11.26
C PRO A 154 -6.21 8.13 10.04
N ILE A 155 -5.78 9.33 9.63
CA ILE A 155 -4.84 9.53 8.51
C ILE A 155 -3.49 8.88 8.81
N GLY A 156 -2.94 9.10 10.01
CA GLY A 156 -1.65 8.55 10.39
C GLY A 156 -1.70 7.04 10.65
N GLN A 157 -2.84 6.52 11.11
CA GLN A 157 -3.05 5.07 11.22
C GLN A 157 -3.04 4.41 9.84
N VAL A 158 -3.79 4.95 8.87
CA VAL A 158 -3.77 4.43 7.49
C VAL A 158 -2.37 4.54 6.91
N ALA A 159 -1.70 5.69 7.04
CA ALA A 159 -0.33 5.85 6.56
C ALA A 159 0.65 4.85 7.19
N ALA A 160 0.54 4.59 8.50
CA ALA A 160 1.37 3.63 9.19
C ALA A 160 1.12 2.20 8.71
N ILE A 161 -0.15 1.83 8.46
CA ILE A 161 -0.50 0.52 7.90
C ILE A 161 0.05 0.40 6.48
N THR A 162 -0.09 1.43 5.64
CA THR A 162 0.49 1.46 4.28
C THR A 162 2.01 1.26 4.33
N VAL A 163 2.72 1.94 5.22
CA VAL A 163 4.18 1.78 5.37
C VAL A 163 4.55 0.40 5.89
N ALA A 164 3.78 -0.13 6.85
CA ALA A 164 4.01 -1.46 7.40
C ALA A 164 3.76 -2.56 6.36
N ASN A 165 2.75 -2.40 5.51
CA ASN A 165 2.43 -3.36 4.45
C ASN A 165 3.39 -3.24 3.26
N GLY A 166 3.67 -2.02 2.81
CA GLY A 166 4.56 -1.77 1.67
C GLY A 166 6.06 -1.79 2.01
N GLY A 167 6.47 -2.46 3.09
CA GLY A 167 7.89 -2.60 3.45
C GLY A 167 8.66 -3.44 2.42
N ASP A 168 8.00 -4.43 1.82
CA ASP A 168 8.52 -5.22 0.70
C ASP A 168 8.62 -4.42 -0.60
N ASN A 169 7.78 -3.40 -0.79
CA ASN A 169 7.86 -2.46 -1.92
C ASN A 169 9.23 -1.76 -1.98
N LEU A 170 9.85 -1.50 -0.82
CA LEU A 170 11.19 -0.93 -0.74
C LEU A 170 12.22 -1.82 -1.46
N GLY A 171 12.10 -3.13 -1.31
CA GLY A 171 12.96 -4.13 -1.94
C GLY A 171 12.85 -4.16 -3.47
N ILE A 172 11.84 -3.51 -4.05
CA ILE A 172 11.59 -3.46 -5.49
C ILE A 172 11.90 -2.06 -6.02
N TYR A 173 11.46 -1.02 -5.31
CA TYR A 173 11.65 0.37 -5.73
C TYR A 173 13.10 0.81 -5.66
N VAL A 174 13.87 0.38 -4.65
CA VAL A 174 15.31 0.71 -4.56
C VAL A 174 16.09 0.19 -5.78
N PRO A 175 16.04 -1.11 -6.15
CA PRO A 175 16.65 -1.61 -7.39
C PRO A 175 16.18 -0.86 -8.63
N LEU A 176 14.86 -0.65 -8.74
CA LEU A 176 14.24 -0.05 -9.91
C LEU A 176 14.70 1.40 -10.10
N PHE A 177 14.80 2.18 -9.02
CA PHE A 177 15.22 3.56 -9.11
C PHE A 177 16.74 3.68 -9.32
N ALA A 178 17.52 2.73 -8.81
CA ALA A 178 18.96 2.68 -9.01
C ALA A 178 19.36 2.36 -10.46
N SER A 179 18.54 1.61 -11.18
CA SER A 179 18.81 1.21 -12.57
C SER A 179 18.31 2.21 -13.62
N GLN A 180 17.60 3.28 -13.22
CA GLN A 180 16.91 4.18 -14.14
C GLN A 180 17.48 5.61 -14.12
N PRO A 181 17.51 6.31 -15.28
CA PRO A 181 17.83 7.73 -15.32
C PRO A 181 16.85 8.57 -14.47
N VAL A 182 17.31 9.69 -13.90
CA VAL A 182 16.49 10.57 -13.04
C VAL A 182 15.18 11.02 -13.72
N ALA A 183 15.23 11.33 -15.02
CA ALA A 183 14.03 11.70 -15.78
C ALA A 183 13.01 10.55 -15.87
N THR A 184 13.49 9.32 -16.05
CA THR A 184 12.66 8.11 -16.06
C THR A 184 12.05 7.84 -14.69
N VAL A 185 12.84 7.99 -13.62
CA VAL A 185 12.33 7.90 -12.23
C VAL A 185 11.23 8.94 -12.01
N GLY A 186 11.43 10.19 -12.41
CA GLY A 186 10.42 11.24 -12.31
C GLY A 186 9.09 10.85 -12.97
N LEU A 187 9.14 10.27 -14.18
CA LEU A 187 7.95 9.76 -14.87
C LEU A 187 7.31 8.57 -14.14
N ILE A 188 8.11 7.62 -13.63
CA ILE A 188 7.63 6.49 -12.83
C ILE A 188 6.91 6.98 -11.57
N LEU A 189 7.42 8.02 -10.89
CA LEU A 189 6.76 8.60 -9.72
C LEU A 189 5.39 9.20 -10.07
N VAL A 190 5.30 9.93 -11.19
CA VAL A 190 4.00 10.46 -11.67
C VAL A 190 3.01 9.32 -11.91
N VAL A 191 3.46 8.23 -12.54
CA VAL A 191 2.65 7.03 -12.75
C VAL A 191 2.23 6.42 -11.41
N PHE A 192 3.14 6.24 -10.46
CA PHE A 192 2.84 5.68 -9.14
C PHE A 192 1.77 6.50 -8.41
N PHE A 193 1.94 7.81 -8.28
CA PHE A 193 0.97 8.66 -7.58
C PHE A 193 -0.39 8.74 -8.28
N GLY A 194 -0.42 8.66 -9.61
CA GLY A 194 -1.66 8.51 -10.37
C GLY A 194 -2.35 7.17 -10.05
N LEU A 195 -1.58 6.09 -10.04
CA LEU A 195 -2.09 4.74 -9.77
C LEU A 195 -2.56 4.55 -8.32
N VAL A 196 -1.97 5.23 -7.32
CA VAL A 196 -2.50 5.24 -5.94
C VAL A 196 -3.96 5.71 -5.94
N GLY A 197 -4.28 6.76 -6.71
CA GLY A 197 -5.64 7.28 -6.83
C GLY A 197 -6.57 6.27 -7.50
N VAL A 198 -6.10 5.62 -8.58
CA VAL A 198 -6.82 4.54 -9.26
C VAL A 198 -7.08 3.38 -8.31
N TRP A 199 -6.10 2.96 -7.51
CA TRP A 199 -6.23 1.90 -6.52
C TRP A 199 -7.24 2.24 -5.44
N CYS A 200 -7.23 3.47 -4.93
CA CYS A 200 -8.23 3.94 -3.97
C CYS A 200 -9.65 3.88 -4.57
N ALA A 201 -9.81 4.27 -5.83
CA ALA A 201 -11.10 4.19 -6.51
C ALA A 201 -11.53 2.73 -6.71
N ILE A 202 -10.66 1.86 -7.21
CA ILE A 202 -10.94 0.43 -7.38
C ILE A 202 -11.30 -0.21 -6.04
N ALA A 203 -10.55 0.05 -4.97
CA ALA A 203 -10.84 -0.45 -3.62
C ALA A 203 -12.24 -0.02 -3.15
N TYR A 204 -12.58 1.24 -3.35
CA TYR A 204 -13.90 1.76 -3.03
C TYR A 204 -15.00 1.04 -3.82
N PHE A 205 -14.83 0.81 -5.12
CA PHE A 205 -15.78 0.04 -5.93
C PHE A 205 -15.86 -1.44 -5.51
N LEU A 206 -14.74 -2.06 -5.12
CA LEU A 206 -14.67 -3.44 -4.68
C LEU A 206 -15.43 -3.69 -3.38
N THR A 207 -15.68 -2.67 -2.55
CA THR A 207 -16.52 -2.81 -1.34
C THR A 207 -17.90 -3.40 -1.63
N ARG A 208 -18.42 -3.19 -2.85
CA ARG A 208 -19.74 -3.71 -3.29
C ARG A 208 -19.67 -5.10 -3.93
N HIS A 209 -18.47 -5.65 -4.14
CA HIS A 209 -18.25 -6.89 -4.88
C HIS A 209 -17.29 -7.85 -4.14
N PRO A 210 -17.71 -8.47 -3.03
CA PRO A 210 -16.85 -9.33 -2.21
C PRO A 210 -16.34 -10.58 -2.95
N VAL A 211 -17.04 -11.03 -4.00
CA VAL A 211 -16.59 -12.13 -4.86
C VAL A 211 -15.30 -11.76 -5.60
N ILE A 212 -15.20 -10.54 -6.12
CA ILE A 212 -14.02 -10.07 -6.86
C ILE A 212 -12.82 -9.98 -5.92
N VAL A 213 -13.02 -9.52 -4.68
CA VAL A 213 -11.95 -9.49 -3.67
C VAL A 213 -11.40 -10.89 -3.38
N LYS A 214 -12.26 -11.90 -3.27
CA LYS A 214 -11.83 -13.30 -3.08
C LYS A 214 -11.07 -13.84 -4.29
N ILE A 215 -11.52 -13.53 -5.50
CA ILE A 215 -10.83 -13.90 -6.75
C ILE A 215 -9.46 -13.22 -6.80
N LEU A 216 -9.39 -11.92 -6.50
CA LEU A 216 -8.15 -11.16 -6.48
C LEU A 216 -7.15 -11.75 -5.49
N ALA A 217 -7.59 -12.10 -4.27
CA ALA A 217 -6.76 -12.79 -3.28
C ALA A 217 -6.32 -14.19 -3.76
N ARG A 218 -7.18 -14.91 -4.50
CA ARG A 218 -6.89 -16.23 -5.06
C ARG A 218 -5.96 -16.20 -6.27
N TYR A 219 -5.89 -15.14 -7.06
CA TYR A 219 -4.97 -15.09 -8.21
C TYR A 219 -3.73 -14.25 -7.94
N GLY A 220 -3.79 -13.34 -6.96
CA GLY A 220 -2.68 -12.47 -6.58
C GLY A 220 -1.42 -13.25 -6.24
N HIS A 221 -1.52 -14.32 -5.44
CA HIS A 221 -0.38 -15.11 -5.00
C HIS A 221 0.43 -15.77 -6.13
N LEU A 222 -0.16 -15.95 -7.32
CA LEU A 222 0.54 -16.49 -8.49
C LEU A 222 1.03 -15.38 -9.43
N LEU A 223 0.19 -14.36 -9.67
CA LEU A 223 0.51 -13.27 -10.59
C LEU A 223 1.63 -12.37 -10.05
N LEU A 224 1.55 -12.00 -8.77
CA LEU A 224 2.49 -11.08 -8.12
C LEU A 224 3.94 -11.53 -8.29
N PRO A 225 4.33 -12.74 -7.85
CA PRO A 225 5.72 -13.11 -7.92
C PRO A 225 6.24 -13.41 -9.33
N LEU A 226 5.38 -13.78 -10.28
CA LEU A 226 5.79 -13.89 -11.69
C LEU A 226 6.18 -12.53 -12.27
N VAL A 227 5.42 -11.47 -11.96
CA VAL A 227 5.77 -10.10 -12.39
C VAL A 227 7.08 -9.65 -11.73
N LEU A 228 7.30 -9.98 -10.45
CA LEU A 228 8.54 -9.65 -9.73
C LEU A 228 9.77 -10.34 -10.33
N ILE A 229 9.66 -11.63 -10.64
CA ILE A 229 10.74 -12.37 -11.31
C ILE A 229 11.04 -11.75 -12.67
N GLY A 230 10.01 -11.45 -13.47
CA GLY A 230 10.16 -10.77 -14.76
C GLY A 230 10.84 -9.41 -14.64
N LEU A 231 10.45 -8.60 -13.66
CA LEU A 231 11.05 -7.29 -13.39
C LEU A 231 12.52 -7.41 -12.96
N GLY A 232 12.85 -8.38 -12.10
CA GLY A 232 14.24 -8.60 -11.69
C GLY A 232 15.14 -9.10 -12.83
N ILE A 233 14.62 -9.98 -13.69
CA ILE A 233 15.32 -10.40 -14.91
C ILE A 233 15.56 -9.19 -15.83
N MET A 234 14.56 -8.34 -16.02
CA MET A 234 14.68 -7.11 -16.81
C MET A 234 15.81 -6.22 -16.29
N ILE A 235 15.87 -5.99 -14.97
CA ILE A 235 16.91 -5.18 -14.33
C ILE A 235 18.31 -5.77 -14.59
N ILE A 236 18.47 -7.10 -14.48
CA ILE A 236 19.76 -7.79 -14.74
C ILE A 236 20.19 -7.68 -16.21
N MET A 237 19.25 -7.80 -17.14
CA MET A 237 19.55 -7.70 -18.57
C MET A 237 19.99 -6.29 -18.97
N GLU A 238 19.38 -5.27 -18.36
CA GLU A 238 19.61 -3.86 -18.70
C GLU A 238 20.91 -3.29 -18.09
N SER A 239 21.38 -3.87 -16.99
CA SER A 239 22.55 -3.40 -16.21
C SER A 239 23.92 -3.84 -16.74
N GLN A 240 24.00 -4.49 -17.91
CA GLN A 240 25.22 -5.10 -18.45
C GLN A 240 25.90 -6.10 -17.49
N THR A 241 25.23 -6.58 -16.45
CA THR A 241 25.82 -7.45 -15.43
C THR A 241 26.34 -8.77 -15.99
N LEU A 242 25.76 -9.24 -17.10
CA LEU A 242 26.21 -10.42 -17.81
C LEU A 242 27.62 -10.28 -18.44
N THR A 243 28.14 -9.06 -18.57
CA THR A 243 29.54 -8.82 -19.01
C THR A 243 30.58 -9.07 -17.91
N LEU A 244 30.15 -9.23 -16.64
CA LEU A 244 31.04 -9.65 -15.54
C LEU A 244 31.22 -11.17 -15.46
N LEU A 245 30.36 -11.95 -16.11
CA LEU A 245 30.61 -13.38 -16.28
C LEU A 245 31.71 -13.49 -17.35
N PRO A 246 32.92 -13.95 -17.00
CA PRO A 246 33.95 -14.21 -18.00
C PRO A 246 33.35 -15.16 -19.04
N ASN A 247 33.58 -14.89 -20.33
CA ASN A 247 33.32 -15.86 -21.38
C ASN A 247 34.12 -17.14 -21.04
N GLY A 248 33.44 -18.11 -20.43
CA GLY A 248 33.95 -19.46 -20.20
C GLY A 248 33.86 -20.28 -21.46
#